data_AF-A0A1I6T259-F1
#
_entry.id   AF-A0A1I6T259-F1
#
_cell.length_a   1.000
_cell.length_b   1.000
_cell.length_c   1.000
_cell.angle_alpha   90.00
_cell.angle_beta   90.00
_cell.angle_gamma   90.00
#
_symmetry.space_group_name_H-M   'P 1'
#
loop_
_entity.id
_entity.type
_entity.pdbx_description
1 polymer ?
#
loop_
_entity_poly.entity_id
_entity_poly.type
_entity_poly.pdbx_seq_one_letter_code
_entity_poly.pdbx_strand_id
1 'polypeptide(L)'
;MCSAAFNREEAMRWGSIIKSVYRADRTASDAKAMLEIELPANWKVIARISIEPSLFKWHSEEWIGCVIESLTDPSCKGIVYRGTETELEWIDDFEFFLLSYTEPGGVGKVEEGFSRMYRSLKVHLCEEDKSMLMTEYIENLQAGSLTVAGHSLGGALTVLTAYTAAFYGIETEVYTFGSPMVGDKAFTSAYEQAVSNTWRIYNAPDIVPKLPASELGFVQPEVGIQVNSLNIPGSGRGLAEYHKMDTYLTCIAQYPNDSKPKIEKVE
;
A
#
# COMPACT_ATOMS: atom_id res chain seq x y z
N MET A 1 -15.27 -3.31 14.46
CA MET A 1 -14.07 -3.02 15.29
C MET A 1 -13.19 -4.24 15.27
N CYS A 2 -12.01 -4.15 14.66
CA CYS A 2 -11.04 -5.24 14.62
C CYS A 2 -10.58 -5.55 16.06
N SER A 3 -10.87 -6.76 16.54
CA SER A 3 -10.56 -7.21 17.90
C SER A 3 -9.20 -7.92 17.98
N ALA A 4 -8.51 -8.07 16.85
CA ALA A 4 -7.22 -8.73 16.78
C ALA A 4 -6.12 -7.81 17.33
N ALA A 5 -5.21 -8.40 18.11
CA ALA A 5 -3.97 -7.74 18.50
C ALA A 5 -3.12 -7.48 17.26
N PHE A 6 -2.38 -6.37 17.25
CA PHE A 6 -1.47 -6.03 16.16
C PHE A 6 -0.44 -7.16 15.95
N ASN A 7 -0.46 -7.79 14.77
CA ASN A 7 0.50 -8.84 14.44
C ASN A 7 1.80 -8.23 13.90
N ARG A 8 2.77 -8.03 14.79
CA ARG A 8 4.08 -7.47 14.48
C ARG A 8 4.85 -8.31 13.45
N GLU A 9 4.76 -9.64 13.51
CA GLU A 9 5.50 -10.52 12.61
C GLU A 9 5.00 -10.41 11.17
N GLU A 10 3.68 -10.35 10.97
CA GLU A 10 3.10 -10.11 9.66
C GLU A 10 3.44 -8.71 9.13
N ALA A 11 3.36 -7.68 9.98
CA ALA A 11 3.77 -6.33 9.58
C ALA A 11 5.25 -6.27 9.16
N MET A 12 6.15 -6.95 9.88
CA MET A 12 7.55 -7.07 9.49
C MET A 12 7.73 -7.84 8.17
N ARG A 13 6.94 -8.92 7.96
CA ARG A 13 6.98 -9.72 6.73
C ARG A 13 6.59 -8.87 5.52
N TRP A 14 5.41 -8.26 5.53
CA TRP A 14 4.91 -7.46 4.42
C TRP A 14 5.79 -6.23 4.17
N GLY A 15 6.27 -5.58 5.23
CA GLY A 15 7.20 -4.47 5.09
C GLY A 15 8.55 -4.87 4.48
N SER A 16 9.06 -6.08 4.79
CA SER A 16 10.29 -6.59 4.18
C SER A 16 10.12 -6.93 2.71
N ILE A 17 8.96 -7.47 2.31
CA ILE A 17 8.65 -7.71 0.90
C ILE A 17 8.59 -6.38 0.14
N ILE A 18 7.88 -5.36 0.66
CA ILE A 18 7.85 -4.01 0.07
C ILE A 18 9.28 -3.47 -0.12
N LYS A 19 10.12 -3.57 0.92
CA LYS A 19 11.52 -3.15 0.86
C LYS A 19 12.33 -3.87 -0.23
N SER A 20 12.07 -5.15 -0.47
CA SER A 20 12.72 -5.89 -1.56
C SER A 20 12.26 -5.38 -2.95
N VAL A 21 10.98 -5.02 -3.10
CA VAL A 21 10.45 -4.39 -4.34
C VAL A 21 11.13 -3.06 -4.62
N TYR A 22 11.48 -2.27 -3.60
CA TYR A 22 12.27 -1.05 -3.78
C TYR A 22 13.69 -1.29 -4.32
N ARG A 23 14.30 -2.43 -3.98
CA ARG A 23 15.70 -2.74 -4.30
C ARG A 23 15.90 -3.43 -5.63
N ALA A 24 14.87 -4.13 -6.10
CA ALA A 24 14.97 -4.93 -7.30
C ALA A 24 15.25 -4.07 -8.54
N ASP A 25 16.17 -4.55 -9.38
CA ASP A 25 16.69 -3.84 -10.55
C ASP A 25 15.61 -3.67 -11.62
N ARG A 26 15.19 -2.43 -11.84
CA ARG A 26 14.14 -2.09 -12.82
C ARG A 26 14.58 -2.18 -14.27
N THR A 27 15.88 -2.24 -14.50
CA THR A 27 16.46 -2.37 -15.85
C THR A 27 16.75 -3.83 -16.20
N ALA A 28 16.68 -4.71 -15.21
CA ALA A 28 16.81 -6.15 -15.41
C ALA A 28 15.61 -6.69 -16.21
N SER A 29 15.83 -7.81 -16.88
CA SER A 29 14.71 -8.57 -17.43
C SER A 29 13.73 -8.94 -16.32
N ASP A 30 12.44 -9.04 -16.65
CA ASP A 30 11.39 -9.32 -15.67
C ASP A 30 11.71 -10.53 -14.81
N ALA A 31 12.20 -11.62 -15.42
CA ALA A 31 12.56 -12.83 -14.69
C ALA A 31 13.68 -12.61 -13.66
N LYS A 32 14.67 -11.75 -13.96
CA LYS A 32 15.78 -11.46 -13.04
C LYS A 32 15.32 -10.53 -11.91
N ALA A 33 14.56 -9.48 -12.23
CA ALA A 33 14.02 -8.56 -11.23
C ALA A 33 13.14 -9.28 -10.20
N MET A 34 12.36 -10.27 -10.64
CA MET A 34 11.50 -11.07 -9.75
C MET A 34 12.26 -12.00 -8.81
N LEU A 35 13.45 -12.47 -9.21
CA LEU A 35 14.31 -13.28 -8.33
C LEU A 35 14.96 -12.45 -7.20
N GLU A 36 14.98 -11.13 -7.33
CA GLU A 36 15.52 -10.22 -6.32
C GLU A 36 14.49 -9.88 -5.22
N ILE A 37 13.21 -10.23 -5.41
CA ILE A 37 12.17 -10.04 -4.41
C ILE A 37 12.33 -11.09 -3.31
N GLU A 38 12.59 -10.64 -2.09
CA GLU A 38 12.77 -11.49 -0.92
C GLU A 38 11.39 -11.92 -0.40
N LEU A 39 11.00 -13.16 -0.73
CA LEU A 39 9.75 -13.78 -0.28
C LEU A 39 10.00 -14.88 0.76
N PRO A 40 9.03 -15.18 1.64
CA PRO A 40 9.05 -16.42 2.41
C PRO A 40 9.12 -17.64 1.47
N ALA A 41 9.80 -18.70 1.90
CA ALA A 41 10.08 -19.87 1.04
C ALA A 41 8.84 -20.56 0.45
N ASN A 42 7.66 -20.35 1.05
CA ASN A 42 6.38 -20.89 0.61
C ASN A 42 5.57 -19.91 -0.26
N TRP A 43 6.20 -18.90 -0.85
CA TRP A 43 5.58 -17.93 -1.76
C TRP A 43 6.39 -17.80 -3.05
N LYS A 44 5.71 -17.47 -4.15
CA LYS A 44 6.32 -17.13 -5.44
C LYS A 44 5.71 -15.86 -6.01
N VAL A 45 6.46 -15.15 -6.85
CA VAL A 45 5.90 -14.08 -7.68
C VAL A 45 5.19 -14.69 -8.89
N ILE A 46 3.97 -14.23 -9.18
CA ILE A 46 3.16 -14.68 -10.32
C ILE A 46 2.87 -13.58 -11.33
N ALA A 47 3.04 -12.31 -10.96
CA ALA A 47 2.87 -11.18 -11.87
C ALA A 47 3.68 -9.95 -11.43
N ARG A 48 4.08 -9.13 -12.40
CA ARG A 48 4.57 -7.76 -12.17
C ARG A 48 3.42 -6.77 -12.23
N ILE A 49 3.56 -5.68 -11.51
CA ILE A 49 2.65 -4.54 -11.58
C ILE A 49 3.43 -3.32 -12.01
N SER A 50 3.00 -2.72 -13.11
CA SER A 50 3.53 -1.46 -13.59
C SER A 50 2.47 -0.38 -13.52
N ILE A 51 2.92 0.85 -13.70
CA ILE A 51 2.07 2.03 -13.77
C ILE A 51 2.45 2.85 -15.00
N GLU A 52 1.46 3.25 -15.79
CA GLU A 52 1.72 4.21 -16.89
C GLU A 52 1.92 5.63 -16.35
N PRO A 53 2.84 6.40 -16.96
CA PRO A 53 3.08 7.78 -16.58
C PRO A 53 1.84 8.62 -16.87
N SER A 54 1.17 9.10 -15.82
CA SER A 54 0.00 9.96 -15.98
C SER A 54 0.04 11.25 -15.16
N LEU A 55 0.95 11.36 -14.18
CA LEU A 55 0.96 12.44 -13.18
C LEU A 55 2.33 12.93 -12.71
N PHE A 56 3.41 12.17 -12.96
CA PHE A 56 4.77 12.51 -12.53
C PHE A 56 5.69 12.74 -13.72
N LYS A 57 6.90 13.28 -13.48
CA LYS A 57 8.00 13.38 -14.47
C LYS A 57 8.53 12.01 -14.97
N TRP A 58 7.72 10.96 -14.93
CA TRP A 58 8.03 9.68 -15.54
C TRP A 58 7.89 9.78 -17.04
N HIS A 59 8.91 9.31 -17.76
CA HIS A 59 8.94 9.31 -19.22
C HIS A 59 8.65 7.91 -19.81
N SER A 60 8.42 6.92 -18.94
CA SER A 60 8.16 5.52 -19.28
C SER A 60 7.27 4.85 -18.23
N GLU A 61 6.69 3.71 -18.60
CA GLU A 61 6.02 2.79 -17.69
C GLU A 61 7.01 2.34 -16.60
N GLU A 62 6.59 2.42 -15.34
CA GLU A 62 7.44 2.12 -14.19
C GLU A 62 6.95 0.88 -13.45
N TRP A 63 7.88 0.01 -13.08
CA TRP A 63 7.56 -1.14 -12.24
C TRP A 63 7.37 -0.72 -10.78
N ILE A 64 6.17 -0.93 -10.22
CA ILE A 64 5.75 -0.41 -8.91
C ILE A 64 5.37 -1.51 -7.92
N GLY A 65 5.27 -2.77 -8.35
CA GLY A 65 4.78 -3.82 -7.47
C GLY A 65 4.75 -5.21 -8.08
N CYS A 66 4.26 -6.17 -7.32
CA CYS A 66 4.09 -7.54 -7.79
C CYS A 66 2.85 -8.19 -7.17
N VAL A 67 2.42 -9.27 -7.81
CA VAL A 67 1.46 -10.21 -7.25
C VAL A 67 2.21 -11.48 -6.87
N ILE A 68 1.98 -11.96 -5.66
CA ILE A 68 2.57 -13.16 -5.09
C ILE A 68 1.49 -14.18 -4.73
N GLU A 69 1.85 -15.46 -4.76
CA GLU A 69 0.95 -16.56 -4.47
C GLU A 69 1.62 -17.55 -3.51
N SER A 70 0.85 -18.07 -2.55
CA SER A 70 1.34 -19.11 -1.66
C SER A 70 1.44 -20.45 -2.38
N LEU A 71 2.59 -21.11 -2.23
CA LEU A 71 2.86 -22.45 -2.73
C LEU A 71 2.12 -23.53 -1.93
N THR A 72 1.75 -23.23 -0.68
CA THR A 72 1.04 -24.17 0.21
C THR A 72 -0.47 -24.06 0.09
N ASP A 73 -0.98 -22.89 -0.29
CA ASP A 73 -2.39 -22.64 -0.56
C ASP A 73 -2.53 -21.59 -1.67
N PRO A 74 -2.70 -22.01 -2.94
CA PRO A 74 -2.83 -21.08 -4.06
C PRO A 74 -4.03 -20.14 -3.96
N SER A 75 -5.00 -20.41 -3.07
CA SER A 75 -6.09 -19.47 -2.81
C SER A 75 -5.65 -18.23 -2.02
N CYS A 76 -4.50 -18.28 -1.34
CA CYS A 76 -3.88 -17.15 -0.65
C CYS A 76 -2.95 -16.37 -1.59
N LYS A 77 -3.30 -15.11 -1.84
CA LYS A 77 -2.54 -14.21 -2.71
C LYS A 77 -2.12 -12.94 -2.00
N GLY A 78 -1.06 -12.31 -2.50
CA GLY A 78 -0.53 -11.06 -2.00
C GLY A 78 -0.35 -10.06 -3.14
N ILE A 79 -0.68 -8.80 -2.92
CA ILE A 79 -0.38 -7.69 -3.83
C ILE A 79 0.47 -6.68 -3.09
N VAL A 80 1.64 -6.35 -3.65
CA VAL A 80 2.62 -5.51 -2.96
C VAL A 80 2.99 -4.32 -3.82
N TYR A 81 2.94 -3.12 -3.25
CA TYR A 81 3.33 -1.86 -3.90
C TYR A 81 4.47 -1.16 -3.17
N ARG A 82 5.47 -0.70 -3.91
CA ARG A 82 6.42 0.32 -3.42
C ARG A 82 5.84 1.72 -3.63
N GLY A 83 6.43 2.72 -2.97
CA GLY A 83 6.22 4.14 -3.27
C GLY A 83 7.12 4.66 -4.39
N THR A 84 7.19 5.99 -4.53
CA THR A 84 8.09 6.66 -5.48
C THR A 84 9.56 6.63 -5.01
N GLU A 85 10.53 6.85 -5.90
CA GLU A 85 11.96 6.85 -5.50
C GLU A 85 12.32 8.06 -4.64
N THR A 86 11.81 9.21 -5.03
CA THR A 86 11.92 10.46 -4.31
C THR A 86 10.60 10.69 -3.58
N GLU A 87 10.41 9.90 -2.53
CA GLU A 87 9.14 9.76 -1.77
C GLU A 87 8.50 11.05 -1.26
N LEU A 88 9.17 12.20 -1.38
CA LEU A 88 8.61 13.50 -1.03
C LEU A 88 8.47 14.45 -2.22
N GLU A 89 9.16 14.23 -3.34
CA GLU A 89 9.03 15.08 -4.53
C GLU A 89 7.62 15.02 -5.12
N TRP A 90 6.93 13.89 -4.94
CA TRP A 90 5.55 13.77 -5.39
C TRP A 90 4.58 14.73 -4.69
N ILE A 91 4.89 15.15 -3.46
CA ILE A 91 4.04 16.07 -2.69
C ILE A 91 4.01 17.45 -3.36
N ASP A 92 5.15 17.88 -3.92
CA ASP A 92 5.26 19.17 -4.61
C ASP A 92 4.49 19.17 -5.95
N ASP A 93 4.34 17.99 -6.57
CA ASP A 93 3.66 17.82 -7.86
C ASP A 93 2.13 17.64 -7.72
N PHE A 94 1.61 17.40 -6.50
CA PHE A 94 0.18 17.10 -6.29
C PHE A 94 -0.63 18.35 -6.00
N GLU A 95 -1.65 18.61 -6.83
CA GLU A 95 -2.62 19.69 -6.61
C GLU A 95 -3.76 19.29 -5.64
N PHE A 96 -3.77 18.03 -5.17
CA PHE A 96 -4.65 17.46 -4.14
C PHE A 96 -6.14 17.76 -4.32
N PHE A 97 -6.71 17.31 -5.45
CA PHE A 97 -8.14 17.44 -5.72
C PHE A 97 -8.92 16.18 -5.34
N LEU A 98 -10.07 16.36 -4.70
CA LEU A 98 -11.04 15.29 -4.48
C LEU A 98 -11.96 15.14 -5.69
N LEU A 99 -11.92 13.98 -6.35
CA LEU A 99 -12.82 13.58 -7.42
C LEU A 99 -13.70 12.41 -7.01
N SER A 100 -14.90 12.32 -7.59
CA SER A 100 -15.80 11.19 -7.35
C SER A 100 -15.09 9.87 -7.65
N TYR A 101 -15.17 8.93 -6.72
CA TYR A 101 -14.65 7.59 -6.92
C TYR A 101 -15.57 6.81 -7.87
N THR A 102 -15.03 6.36 -9.01
CA THR A 102 -15.83 5.71 -10.07
C THR A 102 -15.50 4.23 -10.28
N GLU A 103 -14.52 3.71 -9.54
CA GLU A 103 -14.19 2.28 -9.61
C GLU A 103 -15.26 1.45 -8.87
N PRO A 104 -15.23 0.11 -8.96
CA PRO A 104 -16.22 -0.74 -8.31
C PRO A 104 -16.41 -0.39 -6.83
N GLY A 105 -17.68 -0.30 -6.38
CA GLY A 105 -18.03 0.19 -5.06
C GLY A 105 -18.12 1.72 -4.93
N GLY A 106 -18.09 2.46 -6.06
CA GLY A 106 -18.17 3.92 -6.20
C GLY A 106 -18.99 4.67 -5.14
N VAL A 107 -18.30 5.17 -4.11
CA VAL A 107 -18.85 5.97 -3.00
C VAL A 107 -17.82 7.04 -2.63
N GLY A 108 -18.31 8.26 -2.36
CA GLY A 108 -17.47 9.37 -1.90
C GLY A 108 -16.49 9.87 -2.96
N LYS A 109 -15.40 10.47 -2.49
CA LYS A 109 -14.36 11.05 -3.33
C LYS A 109 -12.98 10.57 -2.90
N VAL A 110 -12.09 10.43 -3.87
CA VAL A 110 -10.69 10.09 -3.68
C VAL A 110 -9.81 11.16 -4.31
N GLU A 111 -8.56 11.22 -3.87
CA GLU A 111 -7.55 12.08 -4.49
C GLU A 111 -7.40 11.73 -5.99
N GLU A 112 -7.43 12.76 -6.85
CA GLU A 112 -7.36 12.61 -8.31
C GLU A 112 -6.12 11.84 -8.76
N GLY A 113 -4.97 12.21 -8.22
CA GLY A 113 -3.68 11.61 -8.51
C GLY A 113 -3.69 10.10 -8.27
N PHE A 114 -4.04 9.68 -7.05
CA PHE A 114 -4.15 8.28 -6.66
C PHE A 114 -5.16 7.53 -7.53
N SER A 115 -6.30 8.15 -7.84
CA SER A 115 -7.32 7.55 -8.69
C SER A 115 -6.84 7.30 -10.11
N ARG A 116 -6.21 8.29 -10.74
CA ARG A 116 -5.65 8.17 -12.10
C ARG A 116 -4.52 7.15 -12.16
N MET A 117 -3.64 7.14 -11.17
CA MET A 117 -2.59 6.14 -11.04
C MET A 117 -3.13 4.73 -10.88
N TYR A 118 -4.14 4.55 -10.03
CA TYR A 118 -4.78 3.26 -9.83
C TYR A 118 -5.40 2.73 -11.12
N ARG A 119 -6.09 3.59 -11.89
CA ARG A 119 -6.65 3.24 -13.20
C ARG A 119 -5.60 2.90 -14.26
N SER A 120 -4.37 3.38 -14.12
CA SER A 120 -3.28 3.10 -15.06
C SER A 120 -2.38 1.93 -14.64
N LEU A 121 -2.68 1.27 -13.52
CA LEU A 121 -1.97 0.08 -13.10
C LEU A 121 -2.25 -1.08 -14.06
N LYS A 122 -1.17 -1.73 -14.51
CA LYS A 122 -1.23 -2.95 -15.32
C LYS A 122 -0.57 -4.10 -14.58
N VAL A 123 -1.28 -5.23 -14.53
CA VAL A 123 -0.75 -6.50 -14.07
C VAL A 123 -0.27 -7.27 -15.28
N HIS A 124 1.00 -7.70 -15.29
CA HIS A 124 1.55 -8.55 -16.34
C HIS A 124 1.91 -9.89 -15.72
N LEU A 125 1.25 -10.94 -16.20
CA LEU A 125 1.43 -12.30 -15.68
C LEU A 125 2.82 -12.82 -16.08
N CYS A 126 3.48 -13.55 -15.19
CA CYS A 126 4.83 -14.05 -15.47
C CYS A 126 4.82 -15.30 -16.37
N GLU A 127 3.79 -16.14 -16.25
CA GLU A 127 3.67 -17.41 -16.98
C GLU A 127 2.88 -17.25 -18.30
N GLU A 128 2.27 -16.09 -18.52
CA GLU A 128 1.47 -15.77 -19.70
C GLU A 128 1.95 -14.44 -20.29
N ASP A 129 2.09 -14.32 -21.62
CA ASP A 129 2.35 -13.03 -22.28
C ASP A 129 1.05 -12.19 -22.34
N LYS A 130 0.47 -11.95 -21.16
CA LYS A 130 -0.82 -11.31 -20.95
C LYS A 130 -0.66 -10.21 -19.90
N SER A 131 -1.18 -9.04 -20.24
CA SER A 131 -1.36 -7.94 -19.30
C SER A 131 -2.80 -7.45 -19.30
N MET A 132 -3.24 -6.93 -18.16
CA MET A 132 -4.57 -6.37 -17.98
C MET A 132 -4.53 -5.26 -16.93
N LEU A 133 -5.58 -4.43 -16.87
CA LEU A 133 -5.69 -3.42 -15.84
C LEU A 133 -5.85 -4.07 -14.46
N MET A 134 -5.40 -3.38 -13.41
CA MET A 134 -5.55 -3.86 -12.03
C MET A 134 -7.02 -4.17 -11.67
N THR A 135 -7.96 -3.34 -12.11
CA THR A 135 -9.39 -3.55 -11.86
C THR A 135 -9.93 -4.80 -12.52
N GLU A 136 -9.53 -5.06 -13.78
CA GLU A 136 -9.85 -6.30 -14.51
C GLU A 136 -9.20 -7.53 -13.85
N TYR A 137 -7.94 -7.40 -13.40
CA TYR A 137 -7.24 -8.46 -12.69
C TYR A 137 -7.98 -8.85 -11.40
N ILE A 138 -8.36 -7.87 -10.58
CA ILE A 138 -9.06 -8.10 -9.32
C ILE A 138 -10.46 -8.69 -9.56
N GLU A 139 -11.21 -8.21 -10.55
CA GLU A 139 -12.54 -8.76 -10.90
C GLU A 139 -12.48 -10.27 -11.22
N ASN A 140 -11.41 -10.70 -11.88
CA ASN A 140 -11.22 -12.09 -12.28
C ASN A 140 -10.40 -12.92 -11.27
N LEU A 141 -9.93 -12.29 -10.18
CA LEU A 141 -8.99 -12.90 -9.25
C LEU A 141 -9.65 -14.05 -8.48
N GLN A 142 -9.16 -15.27 -8.70
CA GLN A 142 -9.54 -16.43 -7.90
C GLN A 142 -8.65 -16.49 -6.65
N ALA A 143 -9.10 -15.85 -5.56
CA ALA A 143 -8.45 -15.86 -4.26
C ALA A 143 -9.47 -16.16 -3.16
N GLY A 144 -9.11 -17.06 -2.24
CA GLY A 144 -9.83 -17.27 -0.98
C GLY A 144 -9.49 -16.17 0.03
N SER A 145 -8.25 -15.68 0.01
CA SER A 145 -7.81 -14.52 0.77
C SER A 145 -6.77 -13.71 -0.01
N LEU A 146 -6.82 -12.39 0.18
CA LEU A 146 -5.91 -11.44 -0.43
C LEU A 146 -5.29 -10.54 0.63
N THR A 147 -3.96 -10.51 0.71
CA THR A 147 -3.27 -9.48 1.48
C THR A 147 -2.73 -8.41 0.55
N VAL A 148 -3.03 -7.14 0.82
CA VAL A 148 -2.51 -6.01 0.03
C VAL A 148 -1.62 -5.16 0.93
N ALA A 149 -0.39 -4.91 0.48
CA ALA A 149 0.59 -4.19 1.27
C ALA A 149 1.26 -3.07 0.47
N GLY A 150 1.49 -1.92 1.10
CA GLY A 150 2.09 -0.78 0.40
C GLY A 150 2.69 0.28 1.31
N HIS A 151 3.72 0.96 0.79
CA HIS A 151 4.41 2.06 1.47
C HIS A 151 4.23 3.38 0.71
N SER A 152 4.10 4.51 1.44
CA SER A 152 4.00 5.84 0.84
C SER A 152 2.87 5.92 -0.19
N LEU A 153 3.15 6.36 -1.42
CA LEU A 153 2.24 6.27 -2.57
C LEU A 153 1.65 4.86 -2.77
N GLY A 154 2.46 3.81 -2.61
CA GLY A 154 2.01 2.43 -2.69
C GLY A 154 0.94 2.11 -1.64
N GLY A 155 0.96 2.79 -0.49
CA GLY A 155 -0.09 2.68 0.53
C GLY A 155 -1.44 3.23 0.06
N ALA A 156 -1.45 4.32 -0.70
CA ALA A 156 -2.68 4.84 -1.31
C ALA A 156 -3.26 3.87 -2.34
N LEU A 157 -2.39 3.30 -3.19
CA LEU A 157 -2.77 2.27 -4.15
C LEU A 157 -3.30 1.00 -3.45
N THR A 158 -2.69 0.60 -2.34
CA THR A 158 -3.15 -0.50 -1.49
C THR A 158 -4.60 -0.31 -1.03
N VAL A 159 -4.97 0.88 -0.56
CA VAL A 159 -6.34 1.17 -0.11
C VAL A 159 -7.34 1.02 -1.26
N LEU A 160 -7.03 1.56 -2.44
CA LEU A 160 -7.90 1.48 -3.63
C LEU A 160 -8.04 0.03 -4.14
N THR A 161 -6.93 -0.72 -4.19
CA THR A 161 -6.93 -2.14 -4.56
C THR A 161 -7.76 -2.97 -3.59
N ALA A 162 -7.56 -2.78 -2.29
CA ALA A 162 -8.26 -3.54 -1.26
C ALA A 162 -9.78 -3.26 -1.26
N TYR A 163 -10.17 -2.00 -1.46
CA TYR A 163 -11.60 -1.66 -1.58
C TYR A 163 -12.24 -2.33 -2.79
N THR A 164 -11.55 -2.32 -3.94
CA THR A 164 -12.01 -2.98 -5.17
C THR A 164 -12.13 -4.49 -4.97
N ALA A 165 -11.15 -5.13 -4.31
CA ALA A 165 -11.20 -6.57 -4.02
C ALA A 165 -12.35 -6.94 -3.09
N ALA A 166 -12.56 -6.15 -2.03
CA ALA A 166 -13.68 -6.35 -1.10
C ALA A 166 -15.04 -6.16 -1.79
N PHE A 167 -15.16 -5.25 -2.75
CA PHE A 167 -16.38 -5.10 -3.56
C PHE A 167 -16.72 -6.38 -4.34
N TYR A 168 -15.72 -7.09 -4.87
CA TYR A 168 -15.90 -8.39 -5.52
C TYR A 168 -16.00 -9.57 -4.53
N GLY A 169 -16.08 -9.30 -3.23
CA GLY A 169 -16.29 -10.32 -2.19
C GLY A 169 -15.03 -11.08 -1.80
N ILE A 170 -13.85 -10.58 -2.13
CA ILE A 170 -12.56 -11.20 -1.74
C ILE A 170 -12.23 -10.79 -0.30
N GLU A 171 -12.02 -11.77 0.58
CA GLU A 171 -11.57 -11.50 1.94
C GLU A 171 -10.19 -10.84 1.90
N THR A 172 -10.11 -9.62 2.41
CA THR A 172 -8.93 -8.76 2.24
C THR A 172 -8.32 -8.33 3.57
N GLU A 173 -7.01 -8.48 3.68
CA GLU A 173 -6.18 -7.92 4.76
C GLU A 173 -5.24 -6.85 4.18
N VAL A 174 -5.02 -5.77 4.93
CA VAL A 174 -4.25 -4.61 4.46
C VAL A 174 -3.14 -4.24 5.41
N TYR A 175 -1.94 -3.99 4.86
CA TYR A 175 -0.82 -3.39 5.57
C TYR A 175 -0.32 -2.15 4.85
N THR A 176 -0.54 -0.97 5.45
CA THR A 176 -0.01 0.28 4.91
C THR A 176 1.07 0.87 5.82
N PHE A 177 2.12 1.41 5.22
CA PHE A 177 3.23 2.03 5.92
C PHE A 177 3.39 3.46 5.40
N GLY A 178 3.17 4.46 6.26
CA GLY A 178 3.30 5.86 5.84
C GLY A 178 2.32 6.28 4.73
N SER A 179 1.17 5.62 4.60
CA SER A 179 0.20 5.98 3.56
C SER A 179 -0.37 7.38 3.76
N PRO A 180 -0.46 8.21 2.70
CA PRO A 180 -1.25 9.45 2.76
C PRO A 180 -2.75 9.15 2.90
N MET A 181 -3.54 10.20 3.13
CA MET A 181 -4.99 10.14 3.13
C MET A 181 -5.50 9.97 1.70
N VAL A 182 -6.37 8.99 1.48
CA VAL A 182 -6.76 8.59 0.11
C VAL A 182 -8.02 9.28 -0.38
N GLY A 183 -8.96 9.57 0.51
CA GLY A 183 -10.25 10.12 0.13
C GLY A 183 -10.98 10.84 1.25
N ASP A 184 -12.21 11.22 0.94
CA ASP A 184 -13.09 11.91 1.85
C ASP A 184 -13.72 10.96 2.88
N LYS A 185 -14.43 11.54 3.85
CA LYS A 185 -15.10 10.77 4.89
C LYS A 185 -16.05 9.69 4.34
N ALA A 186 -16.74 9.96 3.24
CA ALA A 186 -17.69 9.01 2.66
C ALA A 186 -16.96 7.79 2.08
N PHE A 187 -15.88 8.02 1.33
CA PHE A 187 -15.02 6.95 0.82
C PHE A 187 -14.37 6.17 1.98
N THR A 188 -13.73 6.87 2.93
CA THR A 188 -13.03 6.22 4.05
C THR A 188 -13.99 5.39 4.91
N SER A 189 -15.20 5.89 5.19
CA SER A 189 -16.20 5.13 5.95
C SER A 189 -16.68 3.88 5.20
N ALA A 190 -16.82 3.95 3.88
CA ALA A 190 -17.20 2.80 3.06
C ALA A 190 -16.07 1.76 3.00
N TYR A 191 -14.82 2.23 2.87
CA TYR A 191 -13.63 1.40 2.93
C TYR A 191 -13.51 0.63 4.25
N GLU A 192 -13.66 1.30 5.39
CA GLU A 192 -13.55 0.66 6.72
C GLU A 192 -14.64 -0.38 6.98
N GLN A 193 -15.82 -0.20 6.37
CA GLN A 193 -16.90 -1.17 6.42
C GLN A 193 -16.60 -2.40 5.57
N ALA A 194 -16.00 -2.21 4.40
CA ALA A 194 -15.68 -3.30 3.47
C ALA A 194 -14.40 -4.07 3.87
N VAL A 195 -13.38 -3.36 4.40
CA VAL A 195 -12.04 -3.90 4.69
C VAL A 195 -11.73 -3.74 6.18
N SER A 196 -12.30 -4.64 6.97
CA SER A 196 -12.20 -4.57 8.44
C SER A 196 -10.81 -4.93 9.00
N ASN A 197 -9.97 -5.63 8.22
CA ASN A 197 -8.63 -6.06 8.60
C ASN A 197 -7.57 -5.12 8.02
N THR A 198 -7.61 -3.85 8.43
CA THR A 198 -6.66 -2.82 7.98
C THR A 198 -5.67 -2.46 9.08
N TRP A 199 -4.38 -2.68 8.80
CA TRP A 199 -3.26 -2.32 9.65
C TRP A 199 -2.54 -1.10 9.08
N ARG A 200 -2.99 0.10 9.47
CA ARG A 200 -2.37 1.38 9.09
C ARG A 200 -1.22 1.72 10.03
N ILE A 201 0.02 1.51 9.61
CA ILE A 201 1.21 1.88 10.39
C ILE A 201 1.69 3.27 9.99
N TYR A 202 1.85 4.16 10.98
CA TYR A 202 2.33 5.52 10.77
C TYR A 202 3.42 5.89 11.76
N ASN A 203 4.46 6.58 11.28
CA ASN A 203 5.55 7.05 12.11
C ASN A 203 5.25 8.47 12.62
N ALA A 204 5.34 8.71 13.93
CA ALA A 204 4.93 9.97 14.55
C ALA A 204 5.53 11.26 13.93
N PRO A 205 6.84 11.34 13.61
CA PRO A 205 7.42 12.51 12.95
C PRO A 205 7.26 12.53 11.42
N ASP A 206 6.68 11.49 10.82
CA ASP A 206 6.39 11.44 9.39
C ASP A 206 5.14 12.27 9.06
N ILE A 207 5.25 13.15 8.06
CA ILE A 207 4.18 14.05 7.64
C ILE A 207 3.28 13.43 6.58
N VAL A 208 3.75 12.42 5.83
CA VAL A 208 2.98 11.86 4.70
C VAL A 208 1.60 11.35 5.12
N PRO A 209 1.43 10.66 6.27
CA PRO A 209 0.11 10.27 6.75
C PRO A 209 -0.85 11.42 7.09
N LYS A 210 -0.35 12.66 7.13
CA LYS A 210 -1.16 13.87 7.37
C LYS A 210 -1.52 14.60 6.08
N LEU A 211 -0.99 14.16 4.94
CA LEU A 211 -1.26 14.73 3.63
C LEU A 211 -2.42 14.00 2.94
N PRO A 212 -3.23 14.67 2.11
CA PRO A 212 -3.14 16.08 1.72
C PRO A 212 -3.40 17.10 2.83
N ALA A 213 -4.50 16.93 3.58
CA ALA A 213 -4.82 17.57 4.87
C ALA A 213 -6.31 17.32 5.19
N SER A 214 -6.65 17.24 6.47
CA SER A 214 -8.04 17.12 6.92
C SER A 214 -8.93 18.31 6.52
N GLU A 215 -8.34 19.50 6.48
CA GLU A 215 -8.95 20.77 6.13
C GLU A 215 -9.38 20.81 4.66
N LEU A 216 -8.76 19.98 3.82
CA LEU A 216 -9.12 19.79 2.41
C LEU A 216 -10.21 18.71 2.22
N GLY A 217 -10.74 18.16 3.32
CA GLY A 217 -11.82 17.17 3.32
C GLY A 217 -11.35 15.72 3.28
N PHE A 218 -10.05 15.46 3.39
CA PHE A 218 -9.48 14.11 3.43
C PHE A 218 -9.53 13.51 4.84
N VAL A 219 -9.68 12.20 4.95
CA VAL A 219 -9.77 11.51 6.26
C VAL A 219 -8.99 10.20 6.23
N GLN A 220 -8.13 9.98 7.22
CA GLN A 220 -7.52 8.65 7.45
C GLN A 220 -8.55 7.68 8.03
N PRO A 221 -8.40 6.36 7.77
CA PRO A 221 -9.06 5.34 8.59
C PRO A 221 -8.79 5.56 10.10
N GLU A 222 -9.83 5.37 10.92
CA GLU A 222 -9.93 5.69 12.34
C GLU A 222 -8.86 4.97 13.18
N VAL A 223 -8.54 3.72 12.83
CA VAL A 223 -7.58 2.91 13.60
C VAL A 223 -6.21 2.93 12.95
N GLY A 224 -5.18 3.25 13.74
CA GLY A 224 -3.79 3.24 13.31
C GLY A 224 -2.82 2.69 14.36
N ILE A 225 -1.69 2.19 13.89
CA ILE A 225 -0.57 1.75 14.71
C ILE A 225 0.50 2.83 14.64
N GLN A 226 0.56 3.65 15.68
CA GLN A 226 1.60 4.68 15.81
C GLN A 226 2.92 4.03 16.21
N VAL A 227 3.94 4.20 15.39
CA VAL A 227 5.34 4.00 15.77
C VAL A 227 6.05 5.35 15.93
N ASN A 228 7.23 5.38 16.54
CA ASN A 228 7.95 6.64 16.74
C ASN A 228 9.45 6.47 16.62
N SER A 229 10.00 6.87 15.47
CA SER A 229 11.44 6.84 15.21
C SER A 229 12.23 7.82 16.08
N LEU A 230 11.60 8.82 16.70
CA LEU A 230 12.28 9.69 17.66
C LEU A 230 12.82 8.93 18.87
N ASN A 231 12.17 7.82 19.22
CA ASN A 231 12.55 6.96 20.34
C ASN A 231 13.70 5.99 20.02
N ILE A 232 14.18 5.96 18.77
CA ILE A 232 15.21 5.01 18.33
C ILE A 232 16.57 5.71 18.29
N PRO A 233 17.52 5.34 19.16
CA PRO A 233 18.87 5.89 19.11
C PRO A 233 19.54 5.60 17.76
N GLY A 234 20.15 6.63 17.17
CA GLY A 234 20.89 6.50 15.91
C GLY A 234 20.03 6.49 14.64
N SER A 235 18.70 6.55 14.73
CA SER A 235 17.85 6.71 13.54
C SER A 235 18.09 8.09 12.89
N GLY A 236 18.08 8.12 11.55
CA GLY A 236 18.13 9.37 10.78
C GLY A 236 17.04 10.36 11.19
N ARG A 237 17.32 11.66 10.97
CA ARG A 237 16.41 12.77 11.28
C ARG A 237 16.15 13.58 10.00
N GLY A 238 14.90 13.98 9.80
CA GLY A 238 14.44 14.73 8.63
C GLY A 238 13.27 14.04 7.94
N LEU A 239 12.51 14.79 7.14
CA LEU A 239 11.27 14.29 6.52
C LEU A 239 11.50 12.99 5.73
N ALA A 240 12.54 12.96 4.89
CA ALA A 240 12.87 11.76 4.12
C ALA A 240 13.27 10.59 5.03
N GLU A 241 14.05 10.84 6.09
CA GLU A 241 14.45 9.77 7.02
C GLU A 241 13.27 9.21 7.81
N TYR A 242 12.32 10.06 8.21
CA TYR A 242 11.12 9.62 8.93
C TYR A 242 10.21 8.76 8.07
N HIS A 243 10.22 9.00 6.76
CA HIS A 243 9.32 8.38 5.82
C HIS A 243 9.87 7.07 5.22
N LYS A 244 11.19 6.84 5.20
CA LYS A 244 11.76 5.59 4.67
C LYS A 244 11.13 4.32 5.24
N MET A 245 10.88 3.34 4.37
CA MET A 245 10.43 1.99 4.76
C MET A 245 11.36 1.33 5.80
N ASP A 246 12.68 1.55 5.71
CA ASP A 246 13.65 1.06 6.69
C ASP A 246 13.43 1.62 8.10
N THR A 247 13.04 2.89 8.20
CA THR A 247 12.70 3.53 9.48
C THR A 247 11.45 2.88 10.07
N TYR A 248 10.43 2.62 9.25
CA TYR A 248 9.23 1.91 9.67
C TYR A 248 9.55 0.51 10.23
N LEU A 249 10.31 -0.31 9.48
CA LEU A 249 10.72 -1.64 9.93
C LEU A 249 11.53 -1.61 11.23
N THR A 250 12.44 -0.63 11.36
CA THR A 250 13.25 -0.46 12.58
C THR A 250 12.38 -0.12 13.79
N CYS A 251 11.32 0.67 13.60
CA CYS A 251 10.39 0.98 14.68
C CYS A 251 9.50 -0.21 15.04
N ILE A 252 8.98 -0.94 14.03
CA ILE A 252 8.11 -2.09 14.25
C ILE A 252 8.85 -3.20 14.99
N ALA A 253 10.13 -3.43 14.67
CA ALA A 253 10.96 -4.41 15.37
C ALA A 253 11.06 -4.14 16.89
N GLN A 254 10.95 -2.87 17.30
CA GLN A 254 10.97 -2.44 18.70
C GLN A 254 9.57 -2.27 19.31
N TYR A 255 8.51 -2.49 18.51
CA TYR A 255 7.14 -2.32 18.96
C TYR A 255 6.75 -3.45 19.94
N PRO A 256 6.13 -3.14 21.09
CA PRO A 256 5.72 -4.17 22.04
C PRO A 256 4.57 -5.00 21.47
N ASN A 257 4.65 -6.31 21.63
CA ASN A 257 3.67 -7.29 21.11
C ASN A 257 2.24 -7.07 21.63
N ASP A 258 2.07 -6.49 22.82
CA ASP A 258 0.76 -6.33 23.49
C ASP A 258 0.21 -4.89 23.41
N SER A 259 0.80 -4.05 22.55
CA SER A 259 0.34 -2.67 22.41
C SER A 259 -0.99 -2.64 21.66
N LYS A 260 -2.04 -2.16 22.33
CA LYS A 260 -3.30 -1.89 21.64
C LYS A 260 -3.08 -0.80 20.57
N PRO A 261 -3.75 -0.90 19.41
CA PRO A 261 -3.78 0.19 18.44
C PRO A 261 -4.14 1.49 19.14
N LYS A 262 -3.41 2.57 18.84
CA LYS A 262 -3.84 3.88 19.29
C LYS A 262 -5.00 4.29 18.39
N ILE A 263 -6.18 4.38 18.98
CA ILE A 263 -7.34 4.94 18.30
C ILE A 263 -7.12 6.45 18.28
N GLU A 264 -6.63 6.97 17.16
CA GLU A 264 -6.73 8.40 16.88
C GLU A 264 -8.20 8.66 16.53
N LYS A 265 -8.95 9.23 17.48
CA LYS A 265 -10.17 9.93 17.10
C LYS A 265 -9.73 11.16 16.34
N VAL A 266 -9.94 11.16 15.03
CA VAL A 266 -9.85 12.37 14.22
C VAL A 266 -10.97 13.29 14.72
N GLU A 267 -10.61 14.35 15.45
CA GLU A 267 -11.53 15.43 15.85
C GLU A 267 -11.91 16.30 14.65
#